data_AF-A0A316FSH0-F1
#
_entry.id   AF-A0A316FSH0-F1
#
_cell.length_a   1.000
_cell.length_b   1.000
_cell.length_c   1.000
_cell.angle_alpha   90.00
_cell.angle_beta   90.00
_cell.angle_gamma   90.00
#
_symmetry.space_group_name_H-M   'P 1'
#
loop_
_entity.id
_entity.type
_entity.pdbx_description
1 polymer ?
#
loop_
_entity_poly.entity_id
_entity_poly.type
_entity_poly.pdbx_seq_one_letter_code
_entity_poly.pdbx_strand_id
1 'polypeptide(L)'
;MFAQMFNAAVEQSKTLFEPALQANQIATSQMQKLGQKQLSLINDYSTMGLQQLEKASKVTSLDDLQGMADEQLKASQTASEKLLKDSMQMVELGVAFSSEWQQLFAEKAQSFNAQQVAEPKSGKAK
;
A
#
# COMPACT_ATOMS: atom_id res chain seq x y z
N MET A 1 -40.91 8.45 18.56
CA MET A 1 -40.91 7.04 18.11
C MET A 1 -40.66 6.88 16.62
N PHE A 2 -41.54 7.31 15.70
CA PHE A 2 -41.35 7.06 14.26
C PHE A 2 -40.08 7.70 13.69
N ALA A 3 -39.79 8.97 14.03
CA ALA A 3 -38.56 9.65 13.63
C ALA A 3 -37.28 9.02 14.21
N GLN A 4 -37.35 8.43 15.42
CA GLN A 4 -36.22 7.72 16.04
C GLN A 4 -35.99 6.37 15.37
N MET A 5 -37.05 5.62 15.05
CA MET A 5 -36.97 4.37 14.29
C MET A 5 -36.45 4.60 12.87
N PHE A 6 -36.88 5.69 12.23
CA PHE A 6 -36.39 6.08 10.91
C PHE A 6 -34.90 6.47 10.95
N ASN A 7 -34.47 7.26 11.93
CA ASN A 7 -33.06 7.61 12.10
C ASN A 7 -32.19 6.38 12.42
N ALA A 8 -32.66 5.47 13.28
CA ALA A 8 -31.95 4.22 13.58
C ALA A 8 -31.83 3.31 12.36
N ALA A 9 -32.88 3.22 11.52
CA ALA A 9 -32.83 2.47 10.26
C ALA A 9 -31.87 3.10 9.25
N VAL A 10 -31.82 4.44 9.18
CA VAL A 10 -30.87 5.17 8.33
C VAL A 10 -29.43 4.96 8.84
N GLU A 11 -29.17 5.04 10.15
CA GLU A 11 -27.86 4.74 10.73
C GLU A 11 -27.43 3.30 10.47
N GLN A 12 -28.32 2.33 10.70
CA GLN A 12 -28.05 0.92 10.45
C GLN A 12 -27.76 0.64 8.97
N SER A 13 -28.45 1.31 8.04
CA SER A 13 -28.17 1.20 6.61
C SER A 13 -26.76 1.69 6.27
N LYS A 14 -26.30 2.79 6.88
CA LYS A 14 -24.93 3.30 6.70
C LYS A 14 -23.91 2.30 7.24
N THR A 15 -24.14 1.72 8.41
CA THR A 15 -23.24 0.72 9.01
C THR A 15 -23.07 -0.54 8.16
N LEU A 16 -24.07 -0.91 7.35
CA LEU A 16 -24.02 -2.07 6.46
C LEU A 16 -23.21 -1.82 5.17
N PHE A 17 -23.24 -0.60 4.61
CA PHE A 17 -22.54 -0.27 3.36
C PHE A 17 -21.13 0.30 3.57
N GLU A 18 -20.86 0.90 4.74
CA GLU A 18 -19.58 1.50 5.08
C GLU A 18 -18.37 0.52 5.03
N PRO A 19 -18.47 -0.76 5.45
CA PRO A 19 -17.37 -1.71 5.35
C PRO A 19 -16.97 -2.00 3.89
N ALA A 20 -17.94 -2.10 2.98
CA ALA A 20 -17.68 -2.31 1.56
C ALA A 20 -17.01 -1.10 0.93
N LEU A 21 -17.40 0.11 1.34
CA LEU A 21 -16.74 1.35 0.91
C LEU A 21 -15.29 1.43 1.42
N GLN A 22 -15.07 1.15 2.70
CA GLN A 22 -13.73 1.16 3.31
C GLN A 22 -12.81 0.09 2.71
N ALA A 23 -13.32 -1.11 2.45
CA ALA A 23 -12.62 -2.17 1.73
C ALA A 23 -12.16 -1.72 0.33
N ASN A 24 -13.06 -1.08 -0.43
CA ASN A 24 -12.72 -0.55 -1.76
C ASN A 24 -11.67 0.57 -1.69
N GLN A 25 -11.71 1.40 -0.65
CA GLN A 25 -10.70 2.45 -0.41
C GLN A 25 -9.32 1.87 -0.10
N ILE A 26 -9.24 0.87 0.79
CA ILE A 26 -7.98 0.16 1.11
C ILE A 26 -7.40 -0.47 -0.16
N ALA A 27 -8.23 -1.20 -0.92
CA ALA A 27 -7.79 -1.82 -2.16
C ALA A 27 -7.26 -0.79 -3.18
N THR A 28 -8.02 0.29 -3.40
CA THR A 28 -7.63 1.34 -4.38
C THR A 28 -6.37 2.09 -3.94
N SER A 29 -6.26 2.44 -2.66
CA SER A 29 -5.09 3.11 -2.08
C SER A 29 -3.83 2.27 -2.23
N GLN A 30 -3.91 0.99 -1.89
CA GLN A 30 -2.77 0.08 -1.96
C GLN A 30 -2.39 -0.23 -3.42
N MET A 31 -3.35 -0.33 -4.33
CA MET A 31 -3.08 -0.40 -5.78
C MET A 31 -2.39 0.86 -6.30
N GLN A 32 -2.81 2.05 -5.86
CA GLN A 32 -2.15 3.30 -6.22
C GLN A 32 -0.70 3.36 -5.73
N LYS A 33 -0.44 2.97 -4.48
CA LYS A 33 0.93 2.89 -3.93
C LYS A 33 1.81 1.91 -4.72
N LEU A 34 1.26 0.73 -5.07
CA LEU A 34 1.96 -0.25 -5.89
C LEU A 34 2.27 0.29 -7.30
N GLY A 35 1.30 0.95 -7.94
CA GLY A 35 1.46 1.56 -9.26
C GLY A 35 2.51 2.67 -9.26
N GLN A 36 2.47 3.56 -8.26
CA GLN A 36 3.51 4.58 -8.06
C GLN A 36 4.89 3.95 -7.86
N LYS A 37 4.98 2.85 -7.11
CA LYS A 37 6.24 2.14 -6.92
C LYS A 37 6.76 1.57 -8.23
N GLN A 38 5.93 0.89 -9.02
CA GLN A 38 6.32 0.36 -10.33
C GLN A 38 6.80 1.47 -11.29
N LEU A 39 6.12 2.61 -11.32
CA LEU A 39 6.56 3.76 -12.12
C LEU A 39 7.91 4.33 -11.65
N SER A 40 8.12 4.41 -10.34
CA SER A 40 9.41 4.81 -9.77
C SER A 40 10.52 3.84 -10.17
N LEU A 41 10.27 2.53 -10.10
CA LEU A 41 11.24 1.50 -10.51
C LEU A 41 11.65 1.69 -11.97
N ILE A 42 10.66 1.85 -12.87
CA ILE A 42 10.91 2.08 -14.30
C ILE A 42 11.79 3.31 -14.50
N ASN A 43 11.42 4.44 -13.90
CA ASN A 43 12.17 5.68 -14.03
C ASN A 43 13.62 5.52 -13.54
N ASP A 44 13.79 4.96 -12.35
CA ASP A 44 15.10 4.82 -11.74
C ASP A 44 16.03 3.91 -12.55
N TYR A 45 15.54 2.74 -12.98
CA TYR A 45 16.34 1.80 -13.77
C TYR A 45 16.60 2.31 -15.19
N SER A 46 15.64 3.01 -15.81
CA SER A 46 15.88 3.69 -17.09
C SER A 46 16.94 4.79 -16.94
N THR A 47 16.91 5.57 -15.87
CA THR A 47 17.92 6.59 -15.58
C THR A 47 19.30 5.98 -15.40
N MET A 48 19.42 4.88 -14.63
CA MET A 48 20.69 4.14 -14.49
C MET A 48 21.22 3.64 -15.84
N GLY A 49 20.34 3.08 -16.69
CA GLY A 49 20.72 2.63 -18.03
C GLY A 49 21.18 3.77 -18.94
N LEU A 50 20.47 4.90 -18.95
CA LEU A 50 20.84 6.08 -19.72
C LEU A 50 22.18 6.67 -19.26
N GLN A 51 22.41 6.73 -17.94
CA GLN A 51 23.71 7.17 -17.40
C GLN A 51 24.85 6.25 -17.85
N GLN A 52 24.62 4.93 -17.87
CA GLN A 52 25.65 3.99 -18.31
C GLN A 52 25.93 4.10 -19.82
N LEU A 53 24.89 4.35 -20.64
CA LEU A 53 25.04 4.60 -22.07
C LEU A 53 25.77 5.93 -22.35
N GLU A 54 25.41 7.00 -21.65
CA GLU A 54 26.10 8.29 -21.77
C GLU A 54 27.59 8.15 -21.43
N LYS A 55 27.91 7.43 -20.36
CA LYS A 55 29.30 7.16 -19.96
C LYS A 55 30.03 6.31 -20.98
N ALA A 56 29.42 5.22 -21.46
CA ALA A 56 30.01 4.39 -22.51
C ALA A 56 30.29 5.18 -23.81
N SER A 57 29.46 6.16 -24.14
CA SER A 57 29.66 7.01 -25.32
C SER A 57 30.86 7.97 -25.21
N LYS A 58 31.37 8.21 -23.99
CA LYS A 58 32.50 9.12 -23.71
C LYS A 58 33.86 8.41 -23.70
N VAL A 59 33.88 7.10 -23.91
CA VAL A 59 35.09 6.28 -23.87
C VAL A 59 35.85 6.44 -25.18
N THR A 60 37.05 7.01 -25.11
CA THR A 60 37.88 7.31 -26.29
C THR A 60 39.31 6.76 -26.17
N SER A 61 39.70 6.29 -24.98
CA SER A 61 41.06 5.84 -24.67
C SER A 61 41.09 4.60 -23.77
N LEU A 62 42.27 3.99 -23.63
CA LEU A 62 42.51 2.87 -22.70
C LEU A 62 42.38 3.27 -21.22
N ASP A 63 42.67 4.53 -20.88
CA ASP A 63 42.48 5.06 -19.51
C ASP A 63 40.99 5.19 -19.19
N ASP A 64 40.15 5.57 -20.18
CA ASP A 64 38.69 5.60 -20.02
C ASP A 64 38.12 4.20 -19.75
N LEU A 65 38.73 3.14 -20.30
CA LEU A 65 38.34 1.76 -20.06
C LEU A 65 38.64 1.30 -18.63
N GLN A 66 39.76 1.73 -18.04
CA GLN A 66 40.03 1.48 -16.61
C GLN A 66 39.04 2.23 -15.72
N GLY A 67 38.75 3.49 -16.04
CA GLY A 67 37.72 4.26 -15.33
C GLY A 67 36.33 3.62 -15.39
N MET A 68 35.95 3.05 -16.55
CA MET A 68 34.69 2.32 -16.70
C MET A 68 34.60 1.08 -15.79
N ALA A 69 35.70 0.36 -15.57
CA ALA A 69 35.66 -0.84 -14.73
C ALA A 69 35.30 -0.50 -13.27
N ASP A 70 35.90 0.56 -12.73
CA ASP A 70 35.60 1.07 -11.39
C ASP A 70 34.17 1.63 -11.30
N GLU A 71 33.70 2.31 -12.35
CA GLU A 71 32.33 2.81 -12.42
C GLU A 71 31.29 1.69 -12.54
N GLN A 72 31.58 0.64 -13.30
CA GLN A 72 30.71 -0.53 -13.43
C GLN A 72 30.56 -1.25 -12.08
N LEU A 73 31.64 -1.30 -11.28
CA LEU A 73 31.60 -1.83 -9.93
C LEU A 73 30.68 -1.00 -9.03
N LYS A 74 30.81 0.35 -9.07
CA LYS A 74 29.94 1.27 -8.31
C LYS A 74 28.48 1.20 -8.77
N ALA A 75 28.23 1.10 -10.07
CA ALA A 75 26.90 0.94 -10.64
C ALA A 75 26.25 -0.37 -10.16
N SER A 76 27.02 -1.47 -10.12
CA SER A 76 26.56 -2.77 -9.61
C SER A 76 26.22 -2.72 -8.11
N GLN A 77 27.06 -2.08 -7.29
CA GLN A 77 26.78 -1.86 -5.86
C GLN A 77 25.51 -1.05 -5.67
N THR A 78 25.39 0.08 -6.38
CA THR A 78 24.20 0.95 -6.33
C THR A 78 22.94 0.21 -6.75
N ALA A 79 23.00 -0.58 -7.83
CA ALA A 79 21.89 -1.40 -8.30
C ALA A 79 21.47 -2.46 -7.27
N SER A 80 22.45 -3.09 -6.60
CA SER A 80 22.20 -4.10 -5.55
C SER A 80 21.55 -3.50 -4.31
N GLU A 81 22.07 -2.37 -3.82
CA GLU A 81 21.47 -1.63 -2.70
C GLU A 81 20.05 -1.18 -3.02
N LYS A 82 19.85 -0.66 -4.23
CA LYS A 82 18.54 -0.24 -4.69
C LYS A 82 17.55 -1.41 -4.79
N LEU A 83 17.97 -2.53 -5.36
CA LEU A 83 17.15 -3.73 -5.46
C LEU A 83 16.73 -4.24 -4.07
N LEU A 84 17.66 -4.25 -3.11
CA LEU A 84 17.37 -4.64 -1.72
C LEU A 84 16.33 -3.70 -1.10
N LYS A 85 16.55 -2.39 -1.20
CA LYS A 85 15.64 -1.37 -0.69
C LYS A 85 14.26 -1.48 -1.33
N ASP A 86 14.20 -1.65 -2.64
CA ASP A 86 12.96 -1.77 -3.39
C ASP A 86 12.19 -3.04 -2.99
N SER A 87 12.91 -4.14 -2.73
CA SER A 87 12.33 -5.38 -2.21
C SER A 87 11.76 -5.22 -0.80
N MET A 88 12.47 -4.52 0.09
CA MET A 88 11.97 -4.21 1.44
C MET A 88 10.70 -3.36 1.38
N GLN A 89 10.67 -2.34 0.54
CA GLN A 89 9.49 -1.48 0.37
C GLN A 89 8.28 -2.24 -0.20
N MET A 90 8.50 -3.22 -1.09
CA MET A 90 7.42 -4.10 -1.56
C MET A 90 6.88 -4.99 -0.43
N VAL A 91 7.76 -5.52 0.42
CA VAL A 91 7.35 -6.29 1.60
C VAL A 91 6.56 -5.42 2.58
N GLU A 92 7.02 -4.19 2.85
CA GLU A 92 6.32 -3.22 3.69
C GLU A 92 4.91 -2.91 3.16
N LEU A 93 4.75 -2.71 1.85
CA LEU A 93 3.43 -2.51 1.23
C LEU A 93 2.50 -3.71 1.42
N GLY A 94 3.03 -4.93 1.32
CA GLY A 94 2.27 -6.17 1.55
C GLY A 94 1.82 -6.32 3.02
N VAL A 95 2.73 -6.01 3.96
CA VAL A 95 2.42 -6.00 5.40
C VAL A 95 1.37 -4.94 5.72
N ALA A 96 1.52 -3.73 5.18
CA ALA A 96 0.56 -2.64 5.36
C ALA A 96 -0.82 -3.02 4.82
N PHE A 97 -0.90 -3.61 3.63
CA PHE A 97 -2.17 -4.10 3.07
C PHE A 97 -2.85 -5.10 4.03
N SER A 98 -2.11 -6.11 4.50
CA SER A 98 -2.65 -7.10 5.45
C SER A 98 -3.12 -6.46 6.76
N SER A 99 -2.33 -5.53 7.31
CA SER A 99 -2.66 -4.83 8.56
C SER A 99 -3.89 -3.94 8.43
N GLU A 100 -4.03 -3.19 7.33
CA GLU A 100 -5.19 -2.32 7.08
C GLU A 100 -6.49 -3.16 6.99
N TRP A 101 -6.42 -4.35 6.37
CA TRP A 101 -7.53 -5.30 6.35
C TRP A 101 -7.86 -5.86 7.74
N GLN A 102 -6.86 -6.29 8.50
CA GLN A 102 -7.06 -6.77 9.88
C GLN A 102 -7.69 -5.71 10.76
N GLN A 103 -7.27 -4.45 10.62
CA GLN A 103 -7.84 -3.32 11.35
C GLN A 103 -9.31 -3.09 10.98
N LEU A 104 -9.65 -3.11 9.68
CA LEU A 104 -11.04 -3.01 9.22
C LEU A 104 -11.92 -4.10 9.86
N PHE A 105 -11.44 -5.34 9.91
CA PHE A 105 -12.18 -6.43 10.56
C PHE A 105 -12.27 -6.27 12.09
N ALA A 106 -11.20 -5.83 12.75
CA ALA A 106 -11.17 -5.64 14.20
C ALA A 106 -12.10 -4.51 14.65
N GLU A 107 -12.08 -3.36 13.97
CA GLU A 107 -12.98 -2.22 14.24
C GLU A 107 -14.44 -2.63 14.07
N LYS A 108 -14.74 -3.40 13.02
CA LYS A 108 -16.12 -3.84 12.77
C LYS A 108 -16.57 -4.94 13.74
N ALA A 109 -15.70 -5.87 14.14
CA ALA A 109 -16.00 -6.86 15.18
C ALA A 109 -16.31 -6.20 16.54
N GLN A 110 -15.59 -5.13 16.90
CA GLN A 110 -15.87 -4.34 18.09
C GLN A 110 -17.21 -3.59 17.99
N SER A 111 -17.52 -3.02 16.82
CA SER A 111 -18.80 -2.32 16.59
C SER A 111 -20.03 -3.25 16.63
N PHE A 112 -19.90 -4.50 16.17
CA PHE A 112 -20.95 -5.53 16.26
C PHE A 112 -21.21 -5.97 17.70
N ASN A 113 -20.16 -6.14 18.51
CA ASN A 113 -20.30 -6.48 19.92
C ASN A 113 -20.92 -5.33 20.73
N ALA A 114 -20.61 -4.07 20.40
CA ALA A 114 -21.19 -2.91 21.08
C ALA A 114 -22.71 -2.73 20.78
N GLN A 115 -23.18 -3.11 19.59
CA GLN A 115 -24.60 -3.05 19.22
C GLN A 115 -25.47 -4.13 19.88
N GLN A 116 -24.93 -5.31 20.20
CA GLN A 116 -25.68 -6.37 20.91
C GLN A 116 -25.91 -6.08 22.40
N VAL A 117 -25.08 -5.23 23.02
CA VAL A 117 -25.21 -4.90 24.46
C VAL A 117 -26.24 -3.79 24.71
N ALA A 118 -26.73 -3.11 23.66
CA ALA A 118 -27.63 -1.97 23.77
C ALA A 118 -29.14 -2.29 23.63
N GLU A 119 -29.55 -3.54 23.44
CA GLU A 119 -30.97 -3.94 23.58
C GLU A 119 -31.27 -4.33 25.04
N PRO A 120 -32.01 -3.51 25.82
CA PRO A 120 -32.47 -3.94 27.13
C PRO A 120 -33.54 -5.02 26.92
N LYS A 121 -33.35 -6.17 27.60
CA LYS A 121 -34.37 -7.20 27.78
C LYS A 121 -35.68 -6.56 28.27
N SER A 122 -36.63 -6.34 27.37
CA SER A 122 -37.99 -5.95 27.70
C SER A 122 -38.97 -6.85 26.98
N GLY A 123 -39.54 -7.78 27.73
CA GLY A 123 -40.84 -8.37 27.42
C GLY A 123 -40.79 -9.81 26.94
N LYS A 124 -40.98 -10.74 27.88
CA LYS A 124 -42.22 -11.52 27.97
C LYS A 124 -42.30 -12.19 29.34
N ALA A 125 -42.93 -11.49 30.27
CA ALA A 125 -43.80 -12.13 31.24
C ALA A 125 -45.08 -12.52 30.48
N LYS A 126 -45.33 -13.82 30.38
CA LYS A 126 -46.66 -14.44 30.44
C LYS A 126 -46.48 -15.94 30.62
#